data_AF-A0A850A1S6-F1
#
_entry.id   AF-A0A850A1S6-F1
#
_cell.length_a   1.000
_cell.length_b   1.000
_cell.length_c   1.000
_cell.angle_alpha   90.00
_cell.angle_beta   90.00
_cell.angle_gamma   90.00
#
_symmetry.space_group_name_H-M   'P 1'
#
loop_
_entity.id
_entity.type
_entity.pdbx_description
1 polymer ?
#
loop_
_entity_poly.entity_id
_entity_poly.type
_entity_poly.pdbx_seq_one_letter_code
_entity_poly.pdbx_strand_id
1 'polypeptide(L)'
;LVGADFSGANLYGARLGDADLTASIFVSATLAAADLSGASLRGADLRAADLRGASLSGADLTSADLSGAVLIGADLANANLTDVDLAGANLAAANLAGVTLTAARNDETTRWPHGY
;
A
#
# COMPACT_ATOMS: atom_id res chain seq x y z
N LEU A 1 7.06 14.45 -4.25
CA LEU A 1 5.67 14.76 -3.82
C LEU A 1 5.53 14.53 -2.31
N VAL A 2 6.59 14.82 -1.55
CA VAL A 2 6.70 14.53 -0.11
C VAL A 2 5.68 15.33 0.68
N GLY A 3 4.98 14.67 1.60
CA GLY A 3 3.99 15.31 2.48
C GLY A 3 2.77 15.90 1.76
N ALA A 4 2.57 15.55 0.49
CA ALA A 4 1.44 16.05 -0.28
C ALA A 4 0.14 15.38 0.16
N ASP A 5 -0.96 16.14 0.14
CA ASP A 5 -2.28 15.65 0.46
C ASP A 5 -3.06 15.31 -0.82
N PHE A 6 -3.38 14.02 -0.94
CA PHE A 6 -4.19 13.41 -1.99
C PHE A 6 -5.43 12.73 -1.40
N SER A 7 -5.87 13.11 -0.20
CA SER A 7 -7.04 12.52 0.45
C SER A 7 -8.27 12.59 -0.45
N GLY A 8 -8.91 11.44 -0.69
CA GLY A 8 -10.06 11.31 -1.58
C GLY A 8 -9.79 11.58 -3.06
N ALA A 9 -8.52 11.79 -3.47
CA ALA A 9 -8.18 12.04 -4.86
C ALA A 9 -8.43 10.80 -5.73
N ASN A 10 -8.79 11.03 -6.99
CA ASN A 10 -8.82 9.99 -8.00
C ASN A 10 -7.48 9.93 -8.73
N LEU A 11 -6.70 8.90 -8.42
CA LEU A 11 -5.40 8.56 -9.00
C LEU A 11 -5.46 7.19 -9.70
N TYR A 12 -6.65 6.79 -10.19
CA TYR A 12 -6.81 5.55 -10.93
C TYR A 12 -5.82 5.46 -12.09
N GLY A 13 -5.04 4.38 -12.13
CA GLY A 13 -4.04 4.18 -13.18
C GLY A 13 -2.92 5.23 -13.22
N ALA A 14 -2.76 6.04 -12.17
CA ALA A 14 -1.72 7.05 -12.13
C ALA A 14 -0.33 6.41 -12.22
N ARG A 15 0.61 7.12 -12.84
CA ARG A 15 2.00 6.69 -12.99
C ARG A 15 2.86 7.42 -11.96
N LEU A 16 3.16 6.73 -10.87
CA LEU A 16 3.89 7.21 -9.70
C LEU A 16 5.08 6.30 -9.36
N GLY A 17 5.54 5.48 -10.32
CA GLY A 17 6.72 4.64 -10.18
C GLY A 17 7.95 5.49 -9.83
N ASP A 18 8.78 4.96 -8.93
CA ASP A 18 9.97 5.59 -8.34
C ASP A 18 9.72 6.97 -7.70
N ALA A 19 8.45 7.38 -7.51
CA ALA A 19 8.14 8.67 -6.94
C ALA A 19 8.47 8.71 -5.43
N ASP A 20 8.95 9.87 -4.98
CA ASP A 20 9.05 10.16 -3.55
C ASP A 20 7.71 10.70 -3.03
N LEU A 21 6.98 9.83 -2.32
CA LEU A 21 5.69 10.02 -1.68
C LEU A 21 5.79 9.87 -0.16
N THR A 22 6.99 10.08 0.38
CA THR A 22 7.26 10.00 1.81
C THR A 22 6.31 10.92 2.58
N ALA A 23 5.69 10.39 3.63
CA ALA A 23 4.73 11.09 4.50
C ALA A 23 3.51 11.71 3.78
N SER A 24 3.24 11.32 2.53
CA SER A 24 2.07 11.80 1.79
C SER A 24 0.78 11.17 2.33
N ILE A 25 -0.34 11.86 2.11
CA ILE A 25 -1.65 11.47 2.61
C ILE A 25 -2.51 11.01 1.43
N PHE A 26 -3.01 9.80 1.50
CA PHE A 26 -3.86 9.14 0.50
C PHE A 26 -5.14 8.58 1.13
N VAL A 27 -5.56 9.15 2.27
CA VAL A 27 -6.75 8.68 3.00
C VAL A 27 -7.95 8.63 2.06
N SER A 28 -8.55 7.45 1.92
CA SER A 28 -9.70 7.20 1.02
C SER A 28 -9.45 7.56 -0.46
N ALA A 29 -8.20 7.70 -0.90
CA ALA A 29 -7.86 7.95 -2.30
C ALA A 29 -8.10 6.70 -3.15
N THR A 30 -8.39 6.92 -4.44
CA THR A 30 -8.46 5.83 -5.44
C THR A 30 -7.11 5.71 -6.14
N LEU A 31 -6.37 4.65 -5.85
CA LEU A 31 -5.08 4.27 -6.45
C LEU A 31 -5.19 2.94 -7.21
N ALA A 32 -6.41 2.48 -7.51
CA ALA A 32 -6.62 1.23 -8.21
C ALA A 32 -5.91 1.26 -9.59
N ALA A 33 -5.23 0.16 -9.91
CA ALA A 33 -4.37 0.01 -11.09
C ALA A 33 -3.23 1.05 -11.22
N ALA A 34 -2.94 1.84 -10.19
CA ALA A 34 -1.82 2.77 -10.22
C ALA A 34 -0.48 2.03 -10.25
N ASP A 35 0.50 2.64 -10.91
CA ASP A 35 1.89 2.20 -10.87
C ASP A 35 2.61 2.97 -9.76
N LEU A 36 2.94 2.27 -8.68
CA LEU A 36 3.72 2.71 -7.52
C LEU A 36 5.00 1.86 -7.38
N SER A 37 5.42 1.18 -8.46
CA SER A 37 6.60 0.32 -8.42
C SER A 37 7.84 1.13 -8.01
N GLY A 38 8.62 0.62 -7.06
CA GLY A 38 9.81 1.30 -6.53
C GLY A 38 9.55 2.61 -5.76
N ALA A 39 8.30 3.04 -5.57
CA ALA A 39 8.00 4.30 -4.91
C ALA A 39 8.41 4.29 -3.42
N SER A 40 8.80 5.45 -2.90
CA SER A 40 8.97 5.66 -1.45
C SER A 40 7.65 6.15 -0.85
N LEU A 41 6.99 5.27 -0.09
CA LEU A 41 5.75 5.52 0.67
C LEU A 41 6.00 5.48 2.18
N ARG A 42 7.25 5.73 2.60
CA ARG A 42 7.65 5.69 4.01
C ARG A 42 6.79 6.63 4.83
N GLY A 43 6.15 6.12 5.88
CA GLY A 43 5.26 6.89 6.74
C GLY A 43 4.04 7.49 6.03
N ALA A 44 3.69 7.03 4.83
CA ALA A 44 2.51 7.51 4.13
C ALA A 44 1.23 7.04 4.83
N ASP A 45 0.20 7.87 4.77
CA ASP A 45 -1.12 7.55 5.29
C ASP A 45 -2.02 7.08 4.15
N LEU A 46 -2.20 5.77 4.02
CA LEU A 46 -2.99 5.09 2.99
C LEU A 46 -4.30 4.51 3.56
N ARG A 47 -4.77 5.04 4.70
CA ARG A 47 -5.97 4.52 5.36
C ARG A 47 -7.18 4.53 4.45
N ALA A 48 -7.87 3.39 4.40
CA ALA A 48 -9.03 3.18 3.53
C ALA A 48 -8.80 3.48 2.04
N ALA A 49 -7.54 3.56 1.57
CA ALA A 49 -7.24 3.76 0.15
C ALA A 49 -7.63 2.52 -0.66
N ASP A 50 -8.06 2.75 -1.90
CA ASP A 50 -8.32 1.69 -2.86
C ASP A 50 -7.08 1.45 -3.73
N LEU A 51 -6.37 0.36 -3.47
CA LEU A 51 -5.15 -0.07 -4.16
C LEU A 51 -5.38 -1.33 -5.00
N ARG A 52 -6.63 -1.63 -5.38
CA ARG A 52 -6.96 -2.84 -6.15
C ARG A 52 -6.14 -2.92 -7.43
N GLY A 53 -5.41 -4.02 -7.60
CA GLY A 53 -4.55 -4.25 -8.76
C GLY A 53 -3.42 -3.23 -8.96
N ALA A 54 -3.09 -2.42 -7.95
CA ALA A 54 -1.96 -1.49 -8.04
C ALA A 54 -0.63 -2.27 -8.08
N SER A 55 0.36 -1.71 -8.79
CA SER A 55 1.73 -2.22 -8.78
C SER A 55 2.52 -1.52 -7.69
N LEU A 56 2.92 -2.24 -6.64
CA LEU A 56 3.74 -1.78 -5.52
C LEU A 56 5.06 -2.58 -5.45
N SER A 57 5.44 -3.23 -6.55
CA SER A 57 6.63 -4.09 -6.58
C SER A 57 7.87 -3.29 -6.17
N GLY A 58 8.59 -3.74 -5.15
CA GLY A 58 9.78 -3.09 -4.63
C GLY A 58 9.55 -1.74 -3.93
N ALA A 59 8.29 -1.34 -3.68
CA ALA A 59 8.00 -0.10 -2.96
C ALA A 59 8.45 -0.16 -1.49
N ASP A 60 8.87 0.98 -0.94
CA ASP A 60 9.19 1.13 0.49
C ASP A 60 7.98 1.71 1.24
N LEU A 61 7.25 0.85 1.94
CA LEU A 61 6.08 1.18 2.77
C LEU A 61 6.43 1.20 4.27
N THR A 62 7.71 1.37 4.63
CA THR A 62 8.14 1.35 6.03
C THR A 62 7.34 2.36 6.86
N SER A 63 6.75 1.90 7.97
CA SER A 63 5.91 2.68 8.89
C SER A 63 4.69 3.36 8.23
N ALA A 64 4.24 2.89 7.06
CA ALA A 64 3.01 3.38 6.45
C ALA A 64 1.76 2.85 7.18
N ASP A 65 0.65 3.58 7.09
CA ASP A 65 -0.65 3.16 7.61
C ASP A 65 -1.55 2.72 6.45
N LEU A 66 -1.77 1.42 6.32
CA LEU A 66 -2.66 0.78 5.35
C LEU A 66 -3.97 0.30 6.01
N SER A 67 -4.31 0.80 7.20
CA SER A 67 -5.49 0.31 7.91
C SER A 67 -6.77 0.53 7.10
N GLY A 68 -7.56 -0.53 6.96
CA GLY A 68 -8.77 -0.58 6.13
C GLY A 68 -8.53 -0.46 4.61
N ALA A 69 -7.29 -0.42 4.12
CA ALA A 69 -7.01 -0.30 2.69
C ALA A 69 -7.42 -1.56 1.91
N VAL A 70 -7.79 -1.39 0.64
CA VAL A 70 -8.19 -2.48 -0.25
C VAL A 70 -7.06 -2.77 -1.23
N LEU A 71 -6.29 -3.84 -0.99
CA LEU A 71 -5.15 -4.26 -1.81
C LEU A 71 -5.46 -5.53 -2.64
N ILE A 72 -6.73 -5.79 -2.96
CA ILE A 72 -7.12 -7.01 -3.66
C ILE A 72 -6.40 -7.09 -5.02
N GLY A 73 -5.64 -8.15 -5.23
CA GLY A 73 -4.87 -8.37 -6.46
C GLY A 73 -3.69 -7.41 -6.67
N ALA A 74 -3.31 -6.61 -5.67
CA ALA A 74 -2.14 -5.73 -5.78
C ALA A 74 -0.84 -6.53 -5.84
N ASP A 75 0.15 -6.02 -6.57
CA ASP A 75 1.48 -6.61 -6.64
C ASP A 75 2.41 -5.97 -5.62
N LEU A 76 2.72 -6.67 -4.52
CA LEU A 76 3.64 -6.22 -3.46
C LEU A 76 4.96 -7.00 -3.50
N ALA A 77 5.31 -7.60 -4.64
CA ALA A 77 6.54 -8.38 -4.75
C ALA A 77 7.76 -7.57 -4.32
N ASN A 78 8.55 -8.12 -3.38
CA ASN A 78 9.74 -7.49 -2.80
C ASN A 78 9.50 -6.12 -2.13
N ALA A 79 8.25 -5.76 -1.83
CA ALA A 79 7.95 -4.53 -1.10
C ALA A 79 8.40 -4.64 0.37
N ASN A 80 8.80 -3.50 0.94
CA ASN A 80 9.18 -3.41 2.34
C ASN A 80 8.01 -2.87 3.16
N LEU A 81 7.39 -3.73 3.98
CA LEU A 81 6.27 -3.43 4.86
C LEU A 81 6.71 -3.50 6.33
N THR A 82 7.95 -3.10 6.62
CA THR A 82 8.44 -3.03 8.00
C THR A 82 7.63 -2.01 8.79
N ASP A 83 7.16 -2.40 9.99
CA ASP A 83 6.39 -1.51 10.88
C ASP A 83 5.10 -0.94 10.25
N VAL A 84 4.55 -1.60 9.22
CA VAL A 84 3.30 -1.18 8.57
C VAL A 84 2.09 -1.50 9.46
N ASP A 85 1.03 -0.69 9.39
CA ASP A 85 -0.28 -1.05 9.96
C ASP A 85 -1.23 -1.57 8.87
N LEU A 86 -1.65 -2.83 8.98
CA LEU A 86 -2.56 -3.52 8.07
C LEU A 86 -3.90 -3.87 8.75
N ALA A 87 -4.23 -3.28 9.90
CA ALA A 87 -5.49 -3.53 10.60
C ALA A 87 -6.70 -3.37 9.64
N GLY A 88 -7.51 -4.42 9.47
CA GLY A 88 -8.64 -4.42 8.54
C GLY A 88 -8.32 -4.30 7.04
N ALA A 89 -7.05 -4.31 6.64
CA ALA A 89 -6.67 -4.29 5.23
C ALA A 89 -7.09 -5.59 4.52
N ASN A 90 -7.47 -5.48 3.25
CA ASN A 90 -7.84 -6.64 2.43
C ASN A 90 -6.79 -6.90 1.33
N LEU A 91 -5.93 -7.88 1.57
CA LEU A 91 -4.87 -8.35 0.66
C LEU A 91 -5.28 -9.60 -0.13
N ALA A 92 -6.58 -9.90 -0.28
CA ALA A 92 -6.99 -11.09 -1.04
C ALA A 92 -6.39 -11.09 -2.46
N ALA A 93 -5.79 -12.21 -2.85
CA ALA A 93 -5.08 -12.37 -4.13
C ALA A 93 -3.90 -11.41 -4.38
N ALA A 94 -3.44 -10.65 -3.37
CA ALA A 94 -2.22 -9.85 -3.50
C ALA A 94 -0.98 -10.74 -3.63
N ASN A 95 0.00 -10.30 -4.42
CA ASN A 95 1.28 -10.98 -4.54
C ASN A 95 2.24 -10.52 -3.43
N LEU A 96 2.54 -11.40 -2.48
CA LEU A 96 3.43 -11.13 -1.35
C LEU A 96 4.82 -11.78 -1.50
N ALA A 97 5.20 -12.20 -2.71
CA ALA A 97 6.49 -12.85 -2.93
C ALA A 97 7.66 -11.95 -2.50
N GLY A 98 8.46 -12.41 -1.54
CA GLY A 98 9.63 -11.65 -1.05
C GLY A 98 9.29 -10.41 -0.22
N VAL A 99 8.03 -10.24 0.21
CA VAL A 99 7.63 -9.11 1.05
C VAL A 99 8.35 -9.17 2.42
N THR A 100 8.76 -8.01 2.94
CA THR A 100 9.27 -7.90 4.32
C THR A 100 8.15 -7.43 5.25
N LEU A 101 7.77 -8.23 6.25
CA LEU A 101 6.72 -7.90 7.24
C LEU A 101 7.24 -7.73 8.67
N THR A 102 8.52 -7.39 8.83
CA THR A 102 9.09 -7.23 10.17
C THR A 102 8.31 -6.18 10.97
N ALA A 103 7.78 -6.58 12.14
CA ALA A 103 6.96 -5.71 12.99
C ALA A 103 5.66 -5.17 12.35
N ALA A 104 5.21 -5.76 11.23
CA ALA A 104 3.90 -5.42 10.67
C ALA A 104 2.79 -5.71 11.69
N ARG A 105 1.82 -4.81 11.77
CA ARG A 105 0.64 -4.93 12.63
C ARG A 105 -0.55 -5.35 11.80
N ASN A 106 -1.33 -6.29 12.31
CA ASN A 106 -2.59 -6.72 11.70
C ASN A 106 -3.57 -7.10 12.82
N ASP A 107 -4.84 -7.23 12.48
CA ASP A 107 -5.90 -7.66 13.42
C ASP A 107 -6.68 -8.85 12.86
N GLU A 108 -7.73 -9.28 13.55
CA GLU A 108 -8.60 -10.39 13.15
C GLU A 108 -9.44 -10.10 11.88
N THR A 109 -9.47 -8.84 11.43
CA THR A 109 -10.22 -8.40 10.25
C THR A 109 -9.34 -8.24 9.01
N THR A 110 -8.01 -8.22 9.17
CA THR A 110 -7.04 -8.25 8.07
C THR A 110 -7.22 -9.53 7.25
N ARG A 111 -7.41 -9.39 5.93
CA ARG A 111 -7.57 -10.52 5.01
C ARG A 111 -6.29 -10.76 4.22
N TRP A 112 -5.62 -11.88 4.49
CA TRP A 112 -4.42 -12.29 3.77
C TRP A 112 -4.73 -13.03 2.46
N PRO A 113 -3.79 -13.10 1.50
CA PRO A 113 -3.90 -14.00 0.35
C PRO A 113 -4.04 -15.47 0.80
N HIS A 114 -4.63 -16.31 -0.04
CA HIS A 114 -4.73 -17.75 0.26
C HIS A 114 -3.34 -18.38 0.39
N GLY A 115 -3.11 -19.10 1.49
CA GLY A 115 -1.87 -19.84 1.73
C GLY A 115 -0.72 -19.02 2.34
N TYR A 116 -1.03 -17.83 2.86
CA TYR A 116 -0.11 -16.98 3.63
C TYR A 116 -0.31 -17.17 5.14
#